data_AF-A0A8T5NUE4-F1
#
_entry.id   AF-A0A8T5NUE4-F1
#
_cell.length_a   1.000
_cell.length_b   1.000
_cell.length_c   1.000
_cell.angle_alpha   90.00
_cell.angle_beta   90.00
_cell.angle_gamma   90.00
#
_symmetry.space_group_name_H-M   'P 1'
#
loop_
_entity.id
_entity.type
_entity.pdbx_description
1 polymer ?
#
loop_
_entity_poly.entity_id
_entity_poly.type
_entity_poly.pdbx_seq_one_letter_code
_entity_poly.pdbx_strand_id
1 'polypeptide(L)'
;MTQNSPNTASENSQNNSYKAENITVLKGLEAVRKRPAMYIGDLGVRGLHHLVFEVLDNGIDEALGGYCDYIKLIIHKDGTATVIDNGRGIPVDLHPTEKKPAVEVVMTVLHAGGKFDKKNYKVSGGLHGVGVSVVNALSEWLEVKVKRDGKIYFQSYQRGAPSSELKEVGDTTEHGTEVHFKPDLEIFPSIDFQFEIFHNRVRELAFLNKGLKLEIEDERDGKKKNIGFDLSETGIRP
;
A
#
# COMPACT_ATOMS: atom_id res chain seq x y z
N MET A 1 22.14 -64.33 44.09
CA MET A 1 21.15 -63.35 44.58
C MET A 1 21.91 -62.21 45.21
N THR A 2 21.78 -60.99 44.64
CA THR A 2 22.05 -59.62 45.16
C THR A 2 22.53 -58.76 43.97
N GLN A 3 21.62 -58.20 43.19
CA GLN A 3 20.90 -56.91 43.35
C GLN A 3 21.73 -55.66 42.98
N ASN A 4 21.46 -55.20 41.75
CA ASN A 4 21.18 -53.85 41.27
C ASN A 4 22.11 -52.68 41.61
N SER A 5 22.80 -52.23 40.56
CA SER A 5 23.31 -50.88 40.33
C SER A 5 22.19 -49.83 40.34
N PRO A 6 22.41 -48.61 40.88
CA PRO A 6 21.63 -47.45 40.51
C PRO A 6 22.34 -46.70 39.39
N ASN A 7 21.91 -46.89 38.15
CA ASN A 7 22.24 -45.96 37.06
C ASN A 7 21.14 -44.91 37.00
N THR A 8 21.32 -43.80 37.73
CA THR A 8 20.43 -42.65 37.68
C THR A 8 20.74 -41.86 36.41
N ALA A 9 19.96 -42.11 35.36
CA ALA A 9 19.83 -41.17 34.27
C ALA A 9 19.14 -39.90 34.81
N SER A 10 19.90 -38.82 35.00
CA SER A 10 19.34 -37.51 35.22
C SER A 10 18.80 -37.00 33.88
N GLU A 11 17.53 -37.30 33.61
CA GLU A 11 16.77 -36.63 32.55
C GLU A 11 16.71 -35.14 32.87
N ASN A 12 17.39 -34.36 32.04
CA ASN A 12 17.34 -32.91 32.05
C ASN A 12 15.97 -32.48 31.49
N SER A 13 14.93 -32.61 32.31
CA SER A 13 13.60 -32.09 32.05
C SER A 13 13.67 -30.57 32.18
N GLN A 14 14.08 -29.88 31.11
CA GLN A 14 13.83 -28.46 30.97
C GLN A 14 12.32 -28.25 31.01
N ASN A 15 11.85 -27.85 32.19
CA ASN A 15 10.48 -27.53 32.48
C ASN A 15 10.11 -26.24 31.72
N ASN A 16 9.87 -26.37 30.42
CA ASN A 16 9.50 -25.27 29.53
C ASN A 16 8.02 -24.96 29.74
N SER A 17 7.70 -24.42 30.92
CA SER A 17 6.33 -24.06 31.27
C SER A 17 5.88 -22.90 30.39
N TYR A 18 4.95 -23.18 29.47
CA TYR A 18 4.27 -22.15 28.70
C TYR A 18 3.45 -21.26 29.63
N LYS A 19 3.86 -20.00 29.76
CA LYS A 19 3.30 -18.97 30.65
C LYS A 19 2.74 -17.81 29.84
N ALA A 20 1.96 -16.96 30.50
CA ALA A 20 1.40 -15.75 29.88
C ALA A 20 2.47 -14.85 29.23
N GLU A 21 3.69 -14.80 29.79
CA GLU A 21 4.82 -14.05 29.23
C GLU A 21 5.33 -14.58 27.88
N ASN A 22 4.98 -15.82 27.50
CA ASN A 22 5.30 -16.37 26.18
C ASN A 22 4.30 -15.95 25.09
N ILE A 23 3.19 -15.30 25.47
CA ILE A 23 2.21 -14.76 24.52
C ILE A 23 2.75 -13.45 23.94
N THR A 24 3.06 -13.44 22.66
CA THR A 24 3.50 -12.23 21.95
C THR A 24 2.31 -11.54 21.29
N VAL A 25 2.13 -10.25 21.58
CA VAL A 25 1.14 -9.38 20.92
C VAL A 25 1.87 -8.46 19.97
N LEU A 26 1.61 -8.61 18.66
CA LEU A 26 2.15 -7.74 17.62
C LEU A 26 1.23 -6.52 17.49
N LYS A 27 1.78 -5.31 17.60
CA LYS A 27 0.98 -4.07 17.57
C LYS A 27 1.02 -3.41 16.19
N GLY A 28 -0.12 -2.88 15.75
CA GLY A 28 -0.24 -2.12 14.51
C GLY A 28 0.30 -2.88 13.29
N LEU A 29 1.19 -2.23 12.54
CA LEU A 29 1.75 -2.77 11.30
C LEU A 29 2.86 -3.82 11.51
N GLU A 30 3.28 -4.09 12.75
CA GLU A 30 4.23 -5.15 13.05
C GLU A 30 3.70 -6.53 12.62
N ALA A 31 2.40 -6.76 12.82
CA ALA A 31 1.73 -8.00 12.39
C ALA A 31 1.85 -8.22 10.88
N VAL A 32 1.70 -7.15 10.10
CA VAL A 32 1.82 -7.17 8.63
C VAL A 32 3.23 -7.58 8.23
N ARG A 33 4.26 -6.94 8.78
CA ARG A 33 5.66 -7.27 8.48
C ARG A 33 6.06 -8.67 8.94
N LYS A 34 5.46 -9.16 10.04
CA LYS A 34 5.75 -10.50 10.57
C LYS A 34 5.08 -11.61 9.76
N ARG A 35 3.95 -11.32 9.10
CA ARG A 35 3.14 -12.26 8.31
C ARG A 35 2.69 -11.66 6.97
N PRO A 36 3.60 -11.18 6.11
CA PRO A 36 3.26 -10.40 4.92
C PRO A 36 2.37 -11.16 3.93
N ALA A 37 2.65 -12.45 3.71
CA ALA A 37 1.86 -13.30 2.82
C ALA A 37 0.39 -13.44 3.22
N MET A 38 0.01 -13.20 4.48
CA MET A 38 -1.39 -13.16 4.89
C MET A 38 -2.15 -11.97 4.28
N TYR A 39 -1.44 -10.88 4.01
CA TYR A 39 -2.02 -9.63 3.51
C TYR A 39 -1.87 -9.49 2.00
N ILE A 40 -0.75 -9.92 1.42
CA ILE A 40 -0.44 -9.76 -0.01
C ILE A 40 -0.34 -11.09 -0.78
N GLY A 41 -0.66 -12.20 -0.12
CA GLY A 41 -0.73 -13.55 -0.71
C GLY A 41 0.61 -14.28 -0.80
N ASP A 42 1.66 -13.65 -1.34
CA ASP A 42 3.03 -14.21 -1.38
C ASP A 42 4.08 -13.10 -1.37
N LEU A 43 5.36 -13.48 -1.35
CA LEU A 43 6.51 -12.55 -1.37
C LEU A 43 7.26 -12.59 -2.71
N GLY A 44 6.66 -13.20 -3.73
CA GLY A 44 7.22 -13.26 -5.07
C GLY A 44 6.70 -12.12 -5.94
N VAL A 45 6.77 -12.33 -7.25
CA VAL A 45 6.33 -11.36 -8.26
C VAL A 45 4.89 -10.91 -8.01
N ARG A 46 3.96 -11.82 -7.74
CA ARG A 46 2.55 -11.47 -7.55
C ARG A 46 2.35 -10.55 -6.34
N GLY A 47 2.87 -10.90 -5.18
CA GLY A 47 2.76 -10.07 -3.97
C GLY A 47 3.41 -8.70 -4.12
N LEU A 48 4.57 -8.63 -4.79
CA LEU A 48 5.26 -7.37 -5.07
C LEU A 48 4.40 -6.42 -5.93
N HIS A 49 3.79 -6.92 -7.01
CA HIS A 49 2.91 -6.12 -7.86
C HIS A 49 1.61 -5.74 -7.16
N HIS A 50 1.14 -6.59 -6.25
CA HIS A 50 -0.05 -6.32 -5.45
C HIS A 50 0.09 -5.05 -4.61
N LEU A 51 1.30 -4.71 -4.15
CA LEU A 51 1.53 -3.43 -3.46
C LEU A 51 1.12 -2.24 -4.33
N VAL A 52 1.54 -2.24 -5.60
CA VAL A 52 1.20 -1.17 -6.54
C VAL A 52 -0.29 -1.18 -6.87
N PHE A 53 -0.89 -2.37 -7.01
CA PHE A 53 -2.32 -2.49 -7.28
C PHE A 53 -3.19 -1.94 -6.15
N GLU A 54 -2.81 -2.16 -4.89
CA GLU A 54 -3.53 -1.58 -3.74
C GLU A 54 -3.53 -0.04 -3.75
N VAL A 55 -2.45 0.58 -4.21
CA VAL A 55 -2.41 2.03 -4.38
C VAL A 55 -3.23 2.47 -5.59
N LEU A 56 -3.08 1.78 -6.73
CA LEU A 56 -3.82 2.06 -7.96
C LEU A 56 -5.34 1.96 -7.76
N ASP A 57 -5.80 0.91 -7.07
CA ASP A 57 -7.22 0.66 -6.82
C ASP A 57 -7.84 1.76 -5.93
N ASN A 58 -7.06 2.48 -5.11
CA ASN A 58 -7.58 3.65 -4.39
C ASN A 58 -7.95 4.80 -5.34
N GLY A 59 -7.14 5.04 -6.38
CA GLY A 59 -7.48 6.00 -7.42
C GLY A 59 -8.69 5.54 -8.26
N ILE A 60 -8.80 4.23 -8.53
CA ILE A 60 -9.98 3.65 -9.21
C ILE A 60 -11.25 3.87 -8.38
N ASP A 61 -11.17 3.72 -7.05
CA ASP A 61 -12.32 3.98 -6.18
C ASP A 61 -12.75 5.46 -6.19
N GLU A 62 -11.81 6.41 -6.34
CA GLU A 62 -12.16 7.82 -6.59
C GLU A 62 -12.83 8.01 -7.96
N ALA A 63 -12.39 7.27 -8.99
CA ALA A 63 -12.99 7.32 -10.32
C ALA A 63 -14.41 6.75 -10.33
N LEU A 64 -14.65 5.62 -9.66
CA LEU A 64 -15.98 5.06 -9.43
C LEU A 64 -16.88 6.00 -8.62
N GLY A 65 -16.28 6.82 -7.75
CA GLY A 65 -16.96 7.90 -7.03
C GLY A 65 -17.29 9.12 -7.90
N GLY A 66 -16.74 9.22 -9.11
CA GLY A 66 -16.91 10.35 -10.02
C GLY A 66 -16.00 11.54 -9.75
N TYR A 67 -14.90 11.33 -9.01
CA TYR A 67 -13.98 12.41 -8.60
C TYR A 67 -12.61 12.36 -9.26
N CYS A 68 -12.28 11.27 -9.96
CA CYS A 68 -10.99 11.06 -10.61
C CYS A 68 -11.22 10.67 -12.07
N ASP A 69 -10.52 11.36 -12.98
CA ASP A 69 -10.53 11.08 -14.42
C ASP A 69 -9.12 10.81 -14.97
N TYR A 70 -8.08 10.92 -14.14
CA TYR A 70 -6.70 10.64 -14.50
C TYR A 70 -5.94 9.93 -13.38
N ILE A 71 -5.30 8.82 -13.73
CA ILE A 71 -4.34 8.13 -12.87
C ILE A 71 -3.08 7.80 -13.66
N LYS A 72 -1.92 8.02 -13.03
CA LYS A 72 -0.60 7.70 -13.58
C LYS A 72 0.16 6.76 -12.67
N LEU A 73 0.65 5.66 -13.23
CA LEU A 73 1.62 4.75 -12.62
C LEU A 73 3.00 5.00 -13.22
N ILE A 74 4.01 5.14 -12.38
CA ILE A 74 5.42 5.28 -12.78
C ILE A 74 6.24 4.18 -12.11
N ILE A 75 7.02 3.45 -12.89
CA ILE A 75 8.01 2.46 -12.42
C ILE A 75 9.40 3.05 -12.65
N HIS A 76 10.11 3.30 -11.56
CA HIS A 76 11.39 3.99 -11.60
C HIS A 76 12.58 3.03 -11.71
N LYS A 77 13.73 3.59 -12.12
CA LYS A 77 15.00 2.86 -12.28
C LYS A 77 15.55 2.28 -10.98
N ASP A 78 15.23 2.89 -9.85
CA ASP A 78 15.74 2.56 -8.52
C ASP A 78 14.89 1.52 -7.76
N GLY A 79 13.92 0.90 -8.46
CA GLY A 79 13.03 -0.10 -7.86
C GLY A 79 11.88 0.52 -7.06
N THR A 80 11.60 1.81 -7.23
CA THR A 80 10.45 2.48 -6.62
C THR A 80 9.26 2.54 -7.59
N ALA A 81 8.08 2.78 -7.03
CA ALA A 81 6.87 3.00 -7.80
C ALA A 81 6.14 4.27 -7.31
N THR A 82 5.54 5.00 -8.24
CA THR A 82 4.67 6.14 -7.95
C THR A 82 3.30 5.90 -8.55
N VAL A 83 2.25 6.14 -7.77
CA VAL A 83 0.87 6.25 -8.28
C VAL A 83 0.35 7.64 -7.97
N ILE A 84 -0.19 8.31 -8.98
CA ILE A 84 -0.76 9.64 -8.89
C ILE A 84 -2.20 9.56 -9.39
N ASP A 85 -3.16 10.00 -8.57
CA ASP A 85 -4.54 10.23 -9.00
C ASP A 85 -4.88 11.73 -8.90
N ASN A 86 -5.91 12.15 -9.63
CA ASN A 86 -6.49 13.49 -9.48
C ASN A 86 -7.85 13.46 -8.76
N GLY A 87 -8.03 12.52 -7.83
CA GLY A 87 -9.23 12.42 -7.00
C GLY A 87 -9.37 13.57 -6.00
N ARG A 88 -10.20 13.38 -4.97
CA ARG A 88 -10.42 14.41 -3.94
C ARG A 88 -9.20 14.69 -3.05
N GLY A 89 -8.20 13.82 -3.06
CA GLY A 89 -7.11 13.81 -2.08
C GLY A 89 -7.56 13.22 -0.72
N ILE A 90 -6.69 12.41 -0.10
CA ILE A 90 -6.93 11.85 1.23
C ILE A 90 -7.17 12.98 2.25
N PRO A 91 -8.15 12.86 3.18
CA PRO A 91 -8.36 13.88 4.20
C PRO A 91 -7.10 14.13 5.05
N VAL A 92 -6.82 15.40 5.33
CA VAL A 92 -5.63 15.87 6.08
C VAL A 92 -5.98 16.37 7.48
N ASP A 93 -7.26 16.59 7.75
CA ASP A 93 -7.75 17.04 9.05
C ASP A 93 -7.46 16.02 10.16
N LEU A 94 -7.44 16.50 11.41
CA LEU A 94 -7.30 15.64 12.57
C LEU A 94 -8.50 14.69 12.69
N HIS A 95 -8.22 13.40 12.75
CA HIS A 95 -9.21 12.38 13.01
C HIS A 95 -9.79 12.54 14.43
N PRO A 96 -11.13 12.50 14.60
CA PRO A 96 -11.77 12.87 15.86
C PRO A 96 -11.41 11.96 17.04
N THR A 97 -11.14 10.67 16.81
CA THR A 97 -10.74 9.71 17.86
C THR A 97 -9.22 9.54 17.98
N GLU A 98 -8.55 9.23 16.87
CA GLU A 98 -7.10 8.99 16.83
C GLU A 98 -6.24 10.24 17.11
N LYS A 99 -6.82 11.45 17.01
CA LYS A 99 -6.11 12.73 17.25
C LYS A 99 -4.85 12.91 16.40
N LYS A 100 -4.84 12.30 15.21
CA LYS A 100 -3.77 12.36 14.21
C LYS A 100 -4.36 12.79 12.87
N PRO A 101 -3.57 13.36 11.94
CA PRO A 101 -4.04 13.62 10.59
C PRO A 101 -4.64 12.36 9.96
N ALA A 102 -5.78 12.47 9.29
CA ALA A 102 -6.49 11.31 8.75
C ALA A 102 -5.64 10.55 7.72
N VAL A 103 -4.79 11.24 6.95
CA VAL A 103 -3.77 10.61 6.09
C VAL A 103 -2.81 9.71 6.86
N GLU A 104 -2.38 10.11 8.05
CA GLU A 104 -1.55 9.25 8.91
C GLU A 104 -2.32 8.04 9.42
N VAL A 105 -3.59 8.24 9.80
CA VAL A 105 -4.45 7.14 10.29
C VAL A 105 -4.59 6.05 9.21
N VAL A 106 -4.93 6.41 7.97
CA VAL A 106 -5.08 5.42 6.89
C VAL A 106 -3.77 4.76 6.48
N MET A 107 -2.62 5.42 6.71
CA MET A 107 -1.31 4.86 6.42
C MET A 107 -0.78 3.94 7.53
N THR A 108 -1.25 4.09 8.78
CA THR A 108 -0.63 3.44 9.96
C THR A 108 -1.56 2.51 10.74
N VAL A 109 -2.87 2.56 10.50
CA VAL A 109 -3.86 1.79 11.24
C VAL A 109 -4.56 0.80 10.31
N LEU A 110 -4.49 -0.49 10.64
CA LEU A 110 -5.27 -1.52 9.95
C LEU A 110 -6.77 -1.31 10.20
N HIS A 111 -7.58 -1.60 9.19
CA HIS A 111 -9.03 -1.45 9.24
C HIS A 111 -9.48 0.00 9.48
N ALA A 112 -8.74 0.96 8.92
CA ALA A 112 -9.10 2.37 8.89
C ALA A 112 -9.38 2.83 7.45
N GLY A 113 -10.52 3.48 7.22
CA GLY A 113 -10.87 3.98 5.91
C GLY A 113 -12.32 4.45 5.78
N GLY A 114 -12.59 5.25 4.75
CA GLY A 114 -13.93 5.78 4.46
C GLY A 114 -14.85 4.82 3.69
N LYS A 115 -14.40 3.59 3.42
CA LYS A 115 -15.08 2.60 2.54
C LYS A 115 -15.94 1.58 3.30
N PHE A 116 -16.10 1.75 4.62
CA PHE A 116 -16.95 0.86 5.44
C PHE A 116 -18.43 1.18 5.37
N ASP A 117 -18.79 2.40 4.95
CA ASP A 117 -20.16 2.82 4.72
C ASP A 117 -20.36 3.32 3.28
N LYS A 118 -21.60 3.26 2.79
CA LYS A 118 -21.93 3.65 1.41
C LYS A 118 -21.99 5.17 1.21
N LYS A 119 -21.64 5.97 2.22
CA LYS A 119 -21.80 7.43 2.19
C LYS A 119 -20.73 8.09 1.35
N ASN A 120 -19.48 7.62 1.48
CA ASN A 120 -18.34 8.22 0.79
C ASN A 120 -18.03 7.54 -0.55
N TYR A 121 -18.35 6.25 -0.66
CA TYR A 121 -18.21 5.45 -1.88
C TYR A 121 -19.47 4.60 -2.08
N LYS A 122 -20.21 4.88 -3.16
CA LYS A 122 -21.44 4.13 -3.48
C LYS A 122 -21.13 2.70 -3.93
N VAL A 123 -19.98 2.53 -4.60
CA VAL A 123 -19.35 1.27 -5.02
C VAL A 123 -17.83 1.47 -4.89
N SER A 124 -17.13 0.51 -4.29
CA SER A 124 -15.66 0.48 -4.22
C SER A 124 -15.15 -0.96 -4.31
N GLY A 125 -13.97 -1.15 -4.89
CA GLY A 125 -13.22 -2.42 -4.84
C GLY A 125 -12.56 -2.62 -3.48
N GLY A 126 -12.08 -1.55 -2.85
CA GLY A 126 -11.53 -1.60 -1.49
C GLY A 126 -12.63 -1.68 -0.44
N LEU A 127 -12.61 -2.74 0.40
CA LEU A 127 -13.60 -2.97 1.46
C LEU A 127 -12.99 -3.23 2.84
N HIS A 128 -11.72 -3.61 2.91
CA HIS A 128 -11.10 -4.09 4.15
C HIS A 128 -10.46 -2.99 4.99
N GLY A 129 -10.16 -1.83 4.39
CA GLY A 129 -9.46 -0.72 5.05
C GLY A 129 -8.02 -1.06 5.47
N VAL A 130 -7.33 -1.91 4.70
CA VAL A 130 -5.94 -2.33 5.00
C VAL A 130 -4.94 -2.02 3.90
N GLY A 131 -5.38 -1.87 2.64
CA GLY A 131 -4.53 -1.82 1.45
C GLY A 131 -3.30 -0.93 1.57
N VAL A 132 -3.51 0.40 1.63
CA VAL A 132 -2.39 1.35 1.66
C VAL A 132 -1.54 1.25 2.94
N SER A 133 -2.12 0.87 4.07
CA SER A 133 -1.37 0.63 5.31
C SER A 133 -0.46 -0.61 5.22
N VAL A 134 -0.87 -1.64 4.46
CA VAL A 134 -0.03 -2.80 4.14
C VAL A 134 1.10 -2.39 3.21
N VAL A 135 0.83 -1.57 2.20
CA VAL A 135 1.88 -1.01 1.32
C VAL A 135 2.91 -0.26 2.14
N ASN A 136 2.47 0.62 3.04
CA ASN A 136 3.36 1.36 3.94
C ASN A 136 4.19 0.42 4.84
N ALA A 137 3.55 -0.59 5.45
CA ALA A 137 4.21 -1.56 6.31
C ALA A 137 5.32 -2.34 5.59
N LEU A 138 5.08 -2.71 4.33
CA LEU A 138 5.96 -3.56 3.51
C LEU A 138 6.92 -2.77 2.62
N SER A 139 6.98 -1.45 2.80
CA SER A 139 7.93 -0.57 2.14
C SER A 139 9.11 -0.24 3.05
N GLU A 140 10.31 -0.13 2.47
CA GLU A 140 11.48 0.44 3.16
C GLU A 140 11.16 1.87 3.59
N TRP A 141 10.63 2.64 2.65
CA TRP A 141 10.07 3.97 2.88
C TRP A 141 8.88 4.23 1.95
N LEU A 142 8.00 5.13 2.37
CA LEU A 142 6.86 5.60 1.60
C LEU A 142 6.69 7.11 1.83
N GLU A 143 6.39 7.82 0.76
CA GLU A 143 6.04 9.24 0.77
C GLU A 143 4.64 9.42 0.20
N VAL A 144 3.85 10.28 0.83
CA VAL A 144 2.54 10.67 0.33
C VAL A 144 2.48 12.19 0.18
N LYS A 145 2.05 12.64 -0.99
CA LYS A 145 1.64 14.02 -1.23
C LYS A 145 0.14 14.06 -1.45
N VAL A 146 -0.53 14.99 -0.76
CA VAL A 146 -1.96 15.23 -0.93
C VAL A 146 -2.14 16.65 -1.42
N LYS A 147 -2.80 16.81 -2.57
CA LYS A 147 -3.24 18.09 -3.10
C LYS A 147 -4.71 18.25 -2.71
N ARG A 148 -5.02 19.20 -1.82
CA ARG A 148 -6.37 19.40 -1.30
C ARG A 148 -6.52 20.80 -0.71
N ASP A 149 -7.70 21.41 -0.86
CA ASP A 149 -8.05 22.70 -0.25
C ASP A 149 -7.04 23.84 -0.54
N GLY A 150 -6.52 23.85 -1.77
CA GLY A 150 -5.56 24.87 -2.24
C GLY A 150 -4.11 24.62 -1.82
N LYS A 151 -3.83 23.53 -1.11
CA LYS A 151 -2.53 23.24 -0.49
C LYS A 151 -1.97 21.90 -0.93
N ILE A 152 -0.65 21.77 -0.86
CA ILE A 152 0.09 20.53 -1.00
C ILE A 152 0.56 20.11 0.39
N TYR A 153 0.15 18.94 0.84
CA TYR A 153 0.60 18.33 2.08
C TYR A 153 1.55 17.18 1.78
N PHE A 154 2.53 16.97 2.65
CA PHE A 154 3.52 15.90 2.53
C PHE A 154 3.71 15.18 3.87
N GLN A 155 3.79 13.86 3.82
CA GLN A 155 4.22 13.03 4.95
C GLN A 155 5.07 11.86 4.45
N SER A 156 6.07 11.47 5.24
CA SER A 156 6.98 10.37 4.94
C SER A 156 6.91 9.29 6.02
N TYR A 157 7.22 8.07 5.63
CA TYR A 157 7.18 6.88 6.46
C TYR A 157 8.41 6.01 6.22
N GLN A 158 8.80 5.24 7.24
CA GLN A 158 9.82 4.22 7.16
C GLN A 158 9.26 2.94 7.79
N ARG A 159 9.13 1.88 6.99
CA ARG A 159 8.63 0.56 7.45
C ARG A 159 7.31 0.63 8.22
N GLY A 160 6.37 1.44 7.72
CA GLY A 160 5.05 1.64 8.34
C GLY A 160 4.98 2.72 9.41
N ALA A 161 6.11 3.19 9.96
CA ALA A 161 6.12 4.23 10.97
C ALA A 161 6.27 5.63 10.34
N PRO A 162 5.55 6.66 10.80
CA PRO A 162 5.79 8.03 10.37
C PRO A 162 7.24 8.44 10.63
N SER A 163 7.93 8.93 9.60
CA SER A 163 9.27 9.52 9.70
C SER A 163 9.24 11.05 9.68
N SER A 164 8.06 11.63 9.43
CA SER A 164 7.77 13.05 9.60
C SER A 164 6.33 13.28 10.04
N GLU A 165 6.09 14.44 10.69
CA GLU A 165 4.76 15.02 10.84
C GLU A 165 4.21 15.43 9.47
N LEU A 166 2.88 15.50 9.33
CA LEU A 166 2.24 16.06 8.14
C LEU A 166 2.59 17.55 8.01
N LYS A 167 3.11 17.95 6.84
CA LYS A 167 3.53 19.33 6.57
C LYS A 167 2.81 19.89 5.36
N GLU A 168 2.43 21.16 5.43
CA GLU A 168 2.13 21.94 4.24
C GLU A 168 3.45 22.31 3.54
N VAL A 169 3.58 21.98 2.25
CA VAL A 169 4.81 22.17 1.46
C VAL A 169 4.64 23.07 0.25
N GLY A 170 3.43 23.60 0.02
CA GLY A 170 3.17 24.57 -1.05
C GLY A 170 1.69 24.80 -1.31
N ASP A 171 1.42 25.72 -2.24
CA ASP A 171 0.09 26.01 -2.76
C ASP A 171 -0.17 25.27 -4.08
N THR A 172 -1.43 24.98 -4.39
CA THR A 172 -1.83 24.38 -5.67
C THR A 172 -3.29 24.68 -6.00
N THR A 173 -3.62 24.68 -7.29
CA THR A 173 -5.01 24.68 -7.77
C THR A 173 -5.52 23.28 -8.10
N GLU A 174 -4.64 22.29 -8.05
CA GLU A 174 -4.93 20.89 -8.35
C GLU A 174 -5.41 20.13 -7.10
N HIS A 175 -5.90 18.93 -7.33
CA HIS A 175 -6.39 18.00 -6.31
C HIS A 175 -5.91 16.59 -6.65
N GLY A 176 -5.80 15.73 -5.64
CA GLY A 176 -5.39 14.34 -5.82
C GLY A 176 -4.40 13.84 -4.79
N THR A 177 -3.99 12.59 -4.97
CA THR A 177 -3.01 11.92 -4.11
C THR A 177 -1.87 11.37 -4.95
N GLU A 178 -0.64 11.57 -4.49
CA GLU A 178 0.56 10.93 -5.00
C GLU A 178 1.14 10.07 -3.89
N VAL A 179 1.35 8.78 -4.17
CA VAL A 179 2.02 7.84 -3.27
C VAL A 179 3.24 7.30 -3.99
N HIS A 180 4.41 7.54 -3.40
CA HIS A 180 5.70 7.10 -3.90
C HIS A 180 6.35 6.18 -2.85
N PHE A 181 6.79 4.99 -3.25
CA PHE A 181 7.30 4.03 -2.27
C PHE A 181 8.36 3.10 -2.84
N LYS A 182 9.20 2.60 -1.93
CA LYS A 182 10.19 1.56 -2.19
C LYS A 182 9.83 0.29 -1.42
N PRO A 183 9.52 -0.84 -2.08
CA PRO A 183 9.32 -2.11 -1.39
C PRO A 183 10.54 -2.50 -0.54
N ASP A 184 10.32 -3.15 0.60
CA ASP A 184 11.41 -3.49 1.54
C ASP A 184 12.11 -4.80 1.16
N LEU A 185 13.42 -4.75 0.88
CA LEU A 185 14.24 -5.93 0.61
C LEU A 185 14.47 -6.82 1.86
N GLU A 186 14.10 -6.38 3.06
CA GLU A 186 13.99 -7.27 4.22
C GLU A 186 12.77 -8.20 4.15
N ILE A 187 11.78 -7.86 3.32
CA ILE A 187 10.54 -8.63 3.14
C ILE A 187 10.55 -9.39 1.81
N PHE A 188 10.93 -8.71 0.73
CA PHE A 188 10.91 -9.27 -0.62
C PHE A 188 12.30 -9.80 -1.00
N PRO A 189 12.42 -11.02 -1.56
CA PRO A 189 13.69 -11.56 -2.01
C PRO A 189 14.38 -10.71 -3.10
N SER A 190 13.58 -10.04 -3.92
CA SER A 190 14.02 -9.09 -4.94
C SER A 190 12.90 -8.11 -5.30
N ILE A 191 13.29 -6.95 -5.84
CA ILE A 191 12.35 -5.99 -6.43
C ILE A 191 12.43 -6.13 -7.94
N ASP A 192 11.64 -7.06 -8.48
CA ASP A 192 11.54 -7.32 -9.92
C ASP A 192 10.13 -6.99 -10.43
N PHE A 193 9.92 -5.70 -10.71
CA PHE A 193 8.70 -5.23 -11.34
C PHE A 193 8.63 -5.68 -12.80
N GLN A 194 7.52 -6.24 -13.24
CA GLN A 194 7.31 -6.73 -14.60
C GLN A 194 6.30 -5.83 -15.31
N PHE A 195 6.78 -5.11 -16.32
CA PHE A 195 5.98 -4.14 -17.07
C PHE A 195 4.69 -4.76 -17.61
N GLU A 196 4.74 -5.97 -18.17
CA GLU A 196 3.59 -6.64 -18.75
C GLU A 196 2.47 -6.92 -17.75
N ILE A 197 2.80 -7.15 -16.48
CA ILE A 197 1.79 -7.36 -15.43
C ILE A 197 1.03 -6.05 -15.18
N PHE A 198 1.74 -4.93 -15.07
CA PHE A 198 1.12 -3.61 -14.90
C PHE A 198 0.35 -3.17 -16.13
N HIS A 199 0.94 -3.29 -17.32
CA HIS A 199 0.31 -2.94 -18.58
C HIS A 199 -1.02 -3.68 -18.77
N ASN A 200 -1.05 -5.00 -18.53
CA ASN A 200 -2.29 -5.78 -18.64
C ASN A 200 -3.36 -5.33 -17.64
N ARG A 201 -2.97 -5.08 -16.38
CA ARG A 201 -3.89 -4.62 -15.33
C ARG A 201 -4.43 -3.22 -15.62
N VAL A 202 -3.58 -2.28 -15.99
CA VAL A 202 -3.97 -0.91 -16.34
C VAL A 202 -4.91 -0.91 -17.54
N ARG A 203 -4.61 -1.69 -18.58
CA ARG A 203 -5.50 -1.85 -19.75
C ARG A 203 -6.87 -2.41 -19.37
N GLU A 204 -6.92 -3.42 -18.51
CA GLU A 204 -8.18 -3.99 -17.99
C GLU A 204 -8.98 -2.93 -17.22
N LEU A 205 -8.32 -2.21 -16.31
CA LEU A 205 -8.97 -1.16 -15.52
C LEU A 205 -9.48 -0.01 -16.40
N ALA A 206 -8.72 0.41 -17.41
CA ALA A 206 -9.17 1.42 -18.36
C ALA A 206 -10.43 0.94 -19.10
N PHE A 207 -10.47 -0.33 -19.52
CA PHE A 207 -11.64 -0.92 -20.17
C PHE A 207 -12.89 -0.92 -19.30
N LEU A 208 -12.74 -1.20 -18.01
CA LEU A 208 -13.85 -1.26 -17.06
C LEU A 208 -14.35 0.13 -16.62
N ASN A 209 -13.50 1.15 -16.69
CA ASN A 209 -13.80 2.50 -16.20
C ASN A 209 -13.83 3.50 -17.35
N LYS A 210 -14.97 3.56 -18.07
CA LYS A 210 -15.15 4.49 -19.20
C LYS A 210 -14.94 5.95 -18.75
N GLY A 211 -14.17 6.71 -19.54
CA GLY A 211 -13.85 8.11 -19.26
C GLY A 211 -12.67 8.32 -18.30
N LEU A 212 -12.11 7.24 -17.72
CA LEU A 212 -10.88 7.31 -16.95
C LEU A 212 -9.68 7.18 -17.87
N LYS A 213 -8.78 8.17 -17.82
CA LYS A 213 -7.47 8.09 -18.46
C LYS A 213 -6.47 7.44 -17.51
N LEU A 214 -5.89 6.32 -17.92
CA LEU A 214 -4.82 5.65 -17.18
C LEU A 214 -3.51 5.71 -17.95
N GLU A 215 -2.45 6.17 -17.31
CA GLU A 215 -1.11 6.25 -17.88
C GLU A 215 -0.16 5.32 -17.12
N ILE A 216 0.66 4.56 -17.84
CA ILE A 216 1.78 3.83 -17.27
C ILE A 216 3.09 4.29 -17.90
N GLU A 217 4.06 4.59 -17.05
CA GLU A 217 5.41 5.00 -17.42
C GLU A 217 6.44 4.03 -16.82
N ASP A 218 7.29 3.44 -17.65
CA ASP A 218 8.44 2.64 -17.21
C ASP A 218 9.75 3.30 -17.61
N GLU A 219 10.55 3.68 -16.61
CA GLU A 219 11.80 4.40 -16.79
C GLU A 219 13.02 3.46 -16.96
N ARG A 220 12.89 2.15 -16.72
CA ARG A 220 14.03 1.23 -16.53
C ARG A 220 14.83 0.94 -17.80
N ASP A 221 14.17 0.77 -18.94
CA ASP A 221 14.78 0.25 -20.17
C ASP A 221 15.51 1.32 -21.02
N GLY A 222 15.73 2.54 -20.50
CA GLY A 222 16.37 3.64 -21.26
C GLY A 222 15.55 4.19 -22.44
N LYS A 223 14.52 3.45 -22.87
CA LYS A 223 13.41 3.91 -23.70
C LYS A 223 12.20 4.04 -22.79
N LYS A 224 11.90 5.27 -22.37
CA LYS A 224 10.68 5.58 -21.61
C LYS A 224 9.48 5.02 -22.39
N LYS A 225 8.84 3.99 -21.84
CA LYS A 225 7.59 3.46 -22.36
C LYS A 225 6.48 4.21 -21.63
N ASN A 226 5.78 5.08 -22.35
CA ASN A 226 4.59 5.75 -21.84
C ASN A 226 3.40 5.27 -22.68
N ILE A 227 2.44 4.63 -22.01
CA ILE A 227 1.23 4.09 -22.64
C ILE A 227 0.05 4.71 -21.90
N GLY A 228 -0.81 5.38 -22.66
CA GLY A 228 -2.02 6.00 -22.15
C GLY A 228 -3.23 5.26 -22.68
N PHE A 229 -4.14 4.88 -21.79
CA PHE A 229 -5.44 4.32 -22.15
C PHE A 229 -6.52 5.35 -21.85
N ASP A 230 -7.26 5.76 -22.88
CA ASP A 230 -8.41 6.63 -22.77
C ASP A 230 -9.56 6.07 -23.61
N LEU A 231 -10.71 5.84 -22.96
CA LEU A 231 -11.93 5.34 -23.60
C LEU A 231 -13.00 6.40 -23.78
N SER A 232 -12.62 7.67 -23.83
CA SER A 232 -13.54 8.79 -23.98
C SER A 232 -14.39 8.67 -25.25
N GLU A 233 -13.87 8.34 -26.44
CA GLU A 233 -14.74 8.31 -27.65
C GLU A 233 -14.42 7.30 -28.79
N THR A 234 -13.26 6.62 -28.87
CA THR A 234 -12.98 5.72 -30.02
C THR A 234 -12.13 4.48 -29.71
N GLY A 235 -12.60 3.62 -28.80
CA GLY A 235 -11.96 2.32 -28.54
C GLY A 235 -10.55 2.42 -27.93
N ILE A 236 -10.00 1.28 -27.51
CA ILE A 236 -8.67 1.24 -26.89
C ILE A 236 -7.62 1.62 -27.94
N ARG A 237 -6.99 2.78 -27.79
CA ARG A 237 -5.74 3.11 -28.48
C ARG A 237 -4.60 3.05 -27.45
N PRO A 238 -3.58 2.20 -27.64
CA PRO A 238 -2.38 2.21 -26.82
C PRO A 238 -1.50 3.43 -27.10
#